data_AF-A0A8A4TPW1-F1
#
_entry.id   AF-A0A8A4TPW1-F1
#
_cell.length_a   1.000
_cell.length_b   1.000
_cell.length_c   1.000
_cell.angle_alpha   90.00
_cell.angle_beta   90.00
_cell.angle_gamma   90.00
#
_symmetry.space_group_name_H-M   'P 1'
#
loop_
_entity.id
_entity.type
_entity.pdbx_description
1 polymer ?
#
loop_
_entity_poly.entity_id
_entity_poly.type
_entity_poly.pdbx_seq_one_letter_code
_entity_poly.pdbx_strand_id
1 'polypeptide(L)'
;MQAHEALAFLRTRQPMPDRPSEADWHLYRATTDHFYDHPDEACIPLYLNSFGDWEDLTVYESVQAVIRRFPAETVWPHLEAALCSEHPAVRLWAADTARLIPHPRLIPFLRPLLKEEGSQMRLVAATALEAVGPLFVRSIASDALEDEHDAMVRDVLSDIVHEDAG
;
A
#
# COMPACT_ATOMS: atom_id res chain seq x y z
N MET A 1 25.77 -5.69 4.73
CA MET A 1 25.20 -6.49 3.62
C MET A 1 25.39 -5.71 2.33
N GLN A 2 25.64 -6.40 1.22
CA GLN A 2 25.78 -5.75 -0.09
C GLN A 2 24.42 -5.63 -0.79
N ALA A 3 24.23 -4.62 -1.65
CA ALA A 3 22.96 -4.39 -2.35
C ALA A 3 22.46 -5.62 -3.14
N HIS A 4 23.36 -6.34 -3.81
CA HIS A 4 22.99 -7.53 -4.57
C HIS A 4 22.48 -8.68 -3.67
N GLU A 5 23.00 -8.82 -2.46
CA GLU A 5 22.53 -9.81 -1.46
C GLU A 5 21.15 -9.42 -0.93
N ALA A 6 20.96 -8.13 -0.62
CA ALA A 6 19.69 -7.57 -0.17
C ALA A 6 18.58 -7.76 -1.23
N LEU A 7 18.86 -7.42 -2.49
CA LEU A 7 17.95 -7.66 -3.61
C LEU A 7 17.67 -9.15 -3.83
N ALA A 8 18.69 -10.02 -3.72
CA ALA A 8 18.52 -11.46 -3.88
C ALA A 8 17.63 -12.05 -2.77
N PHE A 9 17.82 -11.59 -1.53
CA PHE A 9 16.96 -11.96 -0.41
C PHE A 9 15.50 -11.57 -0.70
N LEU A 10 15.22 -10.29 -0.99
CA LEU A 10 13.86 -9.85 -1.27
C LEU A 10 13.24 -10.61 -2.45
N ARG A 11 13.96 -10.78 -3.57
CA ARG A 11 13.47 -11.49 -4.77
C ARG A 11 13.05 -12.93 -4.51
N THR A 12 13.71 -13.60 -3.56
CA THR A 12 13.42 -15.00 -3.25
C THR A 12 12.27 -15.18 -2.26
N ARG A 13 11.71 -14.07 -1.74
CA ARG A 13 10.56 -14.03 -0.83
C ARG A 13 9.51 -13.03 -1.33
N GLN A 14 8.79 -13.40 -2.39
CA GLN A 14 7.79 -12.56 -3.05
C GLN A 14 6.42 -13.27 -3.14
N PRO A 15 5.44 -12.90 -2.29
CA PRO A 15 5.59 -12.09 -1.07
C PRO A 15 6.42 -12.83 -0.01
N MET A 16 6.73 -12.15 1.10
CA MET A 16 7.28 -12.85 2.26
C MET A 16 6.30 -13.94 2.73
N PRO A 17 6.79 -15.06 3.29
CA PRO A 17 5.93 -16.14 3.74
C PRO A 17 5.04 -15.66 4.90
N ASP A 18 3.82 -16.18 5.04
CA ASP A 18 2.88 -15.80 6.11
C ASP A 18 3.47 -15.95 7.53
N ARG A 19 4.46 -16.86 7.68
CA ARG A 19 5.19 -17.07 8.93
C ARG A 19 6.69 -17.02 8.66
N PRO A 20 7.30 -15.83 8.55
CA PRO A 20 8.73 -15.71 8.36
C PRO A 20 9.48 -16.27 9.55
N SER A 21 10.61 -16.94 9.27
CA SER A 21 11.49 -17.39 10.33
C SER A 21 12.16 -16.20 11.02
N GLU A 22 12.74 -16.41 12.20
CA GLU A 22 13.56 -15.38 12.86
C GLU A 22 14.71 -14.92 11.94
N ALA A 23 15.32 -15.85 11.20
CA ALA A 23 16.37 -15.53 10.23
C ALA A 23 15.85 -14.66 9.07
N ASP A 24 14.64 -14.92 8.58
CA ASP A 24 14.03 -14.08 7.55
C ASP A 24 13.77 -12.66 8.09
N TRP A 25 13.31 -12.52 9.34
CA TRP A 25 13.13 -11.20 9.95
C TRP A 25 14.45 -10.44 10.14
N HIS A 26 15.50 -11.11 10.61
CA HIS A 26 16.82 -10.51 10.74
C HIS A 26 17.34 -10.01 9.38
N LEU A 27 17.21 -10.83 8.33
CA LEU A 27 17.60 -10.43 6.97
C LEU A 27 16.71 -9.32 6.40
N TYR A 28 15.41 -9.34 6.68
CA TYR A 28 14.48 -8.32 6.21
C TYR A 28 14.77 -6.96 6.83
N ARG A 29 15.03 -6.91 8.15
CA ARG A 29 15.44 -5.67 8.84
C ARG A 29 16.78 -5.17 8.32
N ALA A 30 17.79 -6.05 8.22
CA ALA A 30 19.09 -5.68 7.64
C ALA A 30 18.98 -5.17 6.19
N THR A 31 18.03 -5.70 5.41
CA THR A 31 17.75 -5.27 4.03
C THR A 31 17.13 -3.88 4.03
N THR A 32 16.19 -3.65 4.94
CA THR A 32 15.51 -2.36 5.10
C THR A 32 16.46 -1.27 5.56
N ASP A 33 17.30 -1.54 6.57
CA ASP A 33 18.35 -0.62 7.01
C ASP A 33 19.31 -0.28 5.87
N HIS A 34 19.71 -1.29 5.09
CA HIS A 34 20.60 -1.08 3.95
C HIS A 34 20.01 -0.15 2.89
N PHE A 35 18.76 -0.38 2.44
CA PHE A 35 18.13 0.46 1.43
C PHE A 35 17.67 1.82 1.97
N TYR A 36 17.52 1.95 3.28
CA TYR A 36 17.32 3.26 3.91
C TYR A 36 18.57 4.14 3.76
N ASP A 37 19.75 3.60 4.08
CA ASP A 37 21.03 4.31 3.98
C ASP A 37 21.55 4.43 2.54
N HIS A 38 21.20 3.46 1.70
CA HIS A 38 21.65 3.35 0.30
C HIS A 38 20.46 3.06 -0.63
N PRO A 39 19.65 4.09 -0.98
CA PRO A 39 18.48 3.90 -1.83
C PRO A 39 18.84 3.30 -3.21
N ASP A 40 18.13 2.23 -3.58
CA ASP A 40 18.20 1.58 -4.89
C ASP A 40 16.77 1.33 -5.38
N GLU A 41 16.38 1.93 -6.51
CA GLU A 41 15.02 1.82 -7.05
C GLU A 41 14.58 0.37 -7.30
N ALA A 42 15.54 -0.55 -7.49
CA ALA A 42 15.25 -1.96 -7.67
C ALA A 42 14.58 -2.62 -6.44
N CYS A 43 14.65 -1.99 -5.26
CA CYS A 43 13.95 -2.49 -4.07
C CYS A 43 12.46 -2.13 -4.05
N ILE A 44 12.02 -1.09 -4.78
CA ILE A 44 10.64 -0.58 -4.74
C ILE A 44 9.61 -1.67 -5.06
N PRO A 45 9.65 -2.34 -6.23
CA PRO A 45 8.65 -3.37 -6.53
C PRO A 45 8.71 -4.55 -5.55
N LEU A 46 9.89 -4.86 -5.02
CA LEU A 46 10.09 -5.98 -4.10
C LEU A 46 9.49 -5.70 -2.71
N TYR A 47 9.55 -4.45 -2.26
CA TYR A 47 8.93 -4.00 -1.00
C TYR A 47 7.43 -3.75 -1.14
N LEU A 48 6.96 -3.32 -2.30
CA LEU A 48 5.52 -3.20 -2.53
C LEU A 48 4.84 -4.57 -2.62
N ASN A 49 5.58 -5.60 -3.03
CA ASN A 49 5.10 -6.97 -3.09
C ASN A 49 5.59 -7.85 -1.93
N SER A 50 6.24 -7.28 -0.89
CA SER A 50 6.77 -8.09 0.21
C SER A 50 5.74 -8.46 1.26
N PHE A 51 4.67 -7.68 1.43
CA PHE A 51 3.78 -7.80 2.58
C PHE A 51 2.66 -8.83 2.39
N GLY A 52 2.44 -9.61 3.44
CA GLY A 52 1.42 -10.62 3.64
C GLY A 52 0.65 -10.33 4.94
N ASP A 53 -0.03 -11.34 5.49
CA ASP A 53 -0.93 -11.17 6.64
C ASP A 53 -0.20 -11.30 8.00
N TRP A 54 0.72 -10.37 8.30
CA TRP A 54 1.43 -10.35 9.58
C TRP A 54 1.40 -8.99 10.28
N GLU A 55 1.46 -9.02 11.61
CA GLU A 55 1.09 -7.91 12.49
C GLU A 55 2.27 -7.02 12.97
N ASP A 56 3.48 -7.18 12.43
CA ASP A 56 4.63 -6.37 12.89
C ASP A 56 4.62 -4.96 12.26
N LEU A 57 3.86 -4.06 12.89
CA LEU A 57 3.75 -2.63 12.57
C LEU A 57 5.11 -1.94 12.39
N THR A 58 6.15 -2.35 13.12
CA THR A 58 7.49 -1.72 13.03
C THR A 58 8.16 -1.98 11.69
N VAL A 59 7.91 -3.14 11.09
CA VAL A 59 8.46 -3.51 9.77
C VAL A 59 7.78 -2.68 8.67
N TYR A 60 6.47 -2.46 8.78
CA TYR A 60 5.72 -1.63 7.85
C TYR A 60 6.24 -0.18 7.84
N GLU A 61 6.40 0.44 9.00
CA GLU A 61 6.91 1.80 9.12
C GLU A 61 8.32 1.94 8.54
N SER A 62 9.18 0.94 8.77
CA SER A 62 10.56 0.93 8.26
C SER A 62 10.59 0.86 6.73
N VAL A 63 9.74 0.03 6.11
CA VAL A 63 9.65 -0.03 4.64
C VAL A 63 9.05 1.26 4.07
N GLN A 64 8.03 1.86 4.70
CA GLN A 64 7.53 3.16 4.27
C GLN A 64 8.61 4.24 4.36
N ALA A 65 9.47 4.19 5.38
CA ALA A 65 10.61 5.10 5.48
C ALA A 65 11.60 4.94 4.32
N VAL A 66 11.83 3.71 3.85
CA VAL A 66 12.59 3.44 2.62
C VAL A 66 11.86 3.97 1.38
N ILE A 67 10.58 3.65 1.19
CA ILE A 67 9.80 4.10 0.02
C ILE A 67 9.76 5.63 -0.08
N ARG A 68 9.63 6.35 1.04
CA ARG A 68 9.65 7.82 1.09
C ARG A 68 11.02 8.44 0.73
N ARG A 69 12.08 7.65 0.59
CA ARG A 69 13.38 8.12 0.08
C ARG A 69 13.35 8.39 -1.42
N PHE A 70 12.38 7.83 -2.14
CA PHE A 70 12.26 7.95 -3.59
C PHE A 70 11.24 9.04 -3.97
N PRO A 71 11.42 9.72 -5.11
CA PRO A 71 10.38 10.54 -5.70
C PRO A 71 9.11 9.70 -5.95
N ALA A 72 7.94 10.27 -5.68
CA ALA A 72 6.67 9.54 -5.79
C ALA A 72 6.42 9.02 -7.22
N GLU A 73 6.90 9.76 -8.23
CA GLU A 73 6.82 9.40 -9.63
C GLU A 73 7.54 8.10 -10.00
N THR A 74 8.61 7.76 -9.27
CA THR A 74 9.32 6.49 -9.42
C THR A 74 8.54 5.34 -8.79
N VAL A 75 7.77 5.61 -7.73
CA VAL A 75 7.02 4.57 -6.99
C VAL A 75 5.70 4.21 -7.67
N TRP A 76 5.01 5.19 -8.27
CA TRP A 76 3.66 4.96 -8.81
C TRP A 76 3.53 3.79 -9.78
N PRO A 77 4.40 3.56 -10.78
CA PRO A 77 4.25 2.43 -11.70
C PRO A 77 4.31 1.07 -10.98
N HIS A 78 5.12 0.97 -9.93
CA HIS A 78 5.21 -0.24 -9.13
C HIS A 78 4.00 -0.40 -8.20
N LEU A 79 3.46 0.71 -7.71
CA LEU A 79 2.25 0.73 -6.89
C LEU A 79 1.01 0.30 -7.69
N GLU A 80 0.89 0.78 -8.93
CA GLU A 80 -0.15 0.35 -9.87
C GLU A 80 -0.13 -1.17 -10.08
N ALA A 81 1.07 -1.75 -10.24
CA ALA A 81 1.23 -3.20 -10.37
C ALA A 81 0.84 -3.94 -9.07
N ALA A 82 1.26 -3.44 -7.91
CA ALA A 82 0.95 -4.06 -6.61
C ALA A 82 -0.55 -4.01 -6.26
N LEU A 83 -1.25 -2.93 -6.61
CA LEU A 83 -2.70 -2.81 -6.46
C LEU A 83 -3.48 -3.84 -7.31
N CYS A 84 -2.85 -4.41 -8.35
CA CYS A 84 -3.41 -5.48 -9.17
C CYS A 84 -2.91 -6.89 -8.78
N SER A 85 -2.21 -7.04 -7.65
CA SER A 85 -1.68 -8.34 -7.22
C SER A 85 -2.80 -9.36 -6.98
N GLU A 86 -2.52 -10.64 -7.26
CA GLU A 86 -3.43 -11.73 -6.91
C GLU A 86 -3.53 -11.93 -5.39
N HIS A 87 -2.52 -11.48 -4.64
CA HIS A 87 -2.46 -11.61 -3.19
C HIS A 87 -3.19 -10.43 -2.49
N PRO A 88 -4.27 -10.68 -1.72
CA PRO A 88 -5.02 -9.62 -1.05
C PRO A 88 -4.18 -8.76 -0.10
N ALA A 89 -3.25 -9.37 0.63
CA ALA A 89 -2.36 -8.62 1.53
C ALA A 89 -1.43 -7.64 0.80
N VAL A 90 -0.95 -8.00 -0.40
CA VAL A 90 -0.17 -7.09 -1.24
C VAL A 90 -1.04 -5.92 -1.72
N ARG A 91 -2.29 -6.18 -2.13
CA ARG A 91 -3.23 -5.11 -2.52
C ARG A 91 -3.54 -4.18 -1.35
N LEU A 92 -3.75 -4.74 -0.16
CA LEU A 92 -4.03 -3.98 1.07
C LEU A 92 -2.87 -3.04 1.37
N TRP A 93 -1.65 -3.57 1.32
CA TRP A 93 -0.43 -2.80 1.54
C TRP A 93 -0.21 -1.71 0.50
N ALA A 94 -0.45 -2.04 -0.77
CA ALA A 94 -0.34 -1.07 -1.85
C ALA A 94 -1.37 0.06 -1.70
N ALA A 95 -2.59 -0.26 -1.27
CA ALA A 95 -3.62 0.73 -0.99
C ALA A 95 -3.25 1.62 0.22
N ASP A 96 -2.67 1.05 1.28
CA ASP A 96 -2.18 1.84 2.42
C ASP A 96 -1.02 2.76 2.00
N THR A 97 -0.07 2.24 1.22
CA THR A 97 1.05 3.03 0.68
C THR A 97 0.56 4.15 -0.23
N ALA A 98 -0.52 3.93 -1.01
CA ALA A 98 -1.14 4.96 -1.85
C ALA A 98 -1.64 6.17 -1.05
N ARG A 99 -2.06 6.00 0.22
CA ARG A 99 -2.42 7.12 1.11
C ARG A 99 -1.25 8.06 1.39
N LEU A 100 -0.03 7.54 1.34
CA LEU A 100 1.19 8.29 1.67
C LEU A 100 1.75 9.08 0.50
N ILE A 101 1.49 8.62 -0.72
CA ILE A 101 1.90 9.24 -1.97
C ILE A 101 0.70 9.37 -2.92
N PRO A 102 -0.36 10.07 -2.48
CA PRO A 102 -1.63 10.11 -3.18
C PRO A 102 -1.47 10.78 -4.55
N HIS A 103 -2.09 10.18 -5.57
CA HIS A 103 -2.11 10.74 -6.91
C HIS A 103 -3.35 10.28 -7.71
N PRO A 104 -3.99 11.15 -8.51
CA PRO A 104 -5.18 10.80 -9.31
C PRO A 104 -5.00 9.57 -10.23
N ARG A 105 -3.77 9.30 -10.66
CA ARG A 105 -3.44 8.11 -11.46
C ARG A 105 -3.76 6.77 -10.77
N LEU A 106 -3.82 6.76 -9.44
CA LEU A 106 -4.09 5.56 -8.64
C LEU A 106 -5.59 5.26 -8.53
N ILE A 107 -6.47 6.22 -8.85
CA ILE A 107 -7.93 6.07 -8.74
C ILE A 107 -8.45 4.82 -9.46
N PRO A 108 -8.06 4.51 -10.72
CA PRO A 108 -8.58 3.32 -11.41
C PRO A 108 -8.22 2.00 -10.72
N PHE A 109 -7.14 1.99 -9.94
CA PHE A 109 -6.61 0.82 -9.24
C PHE A 109 -7.16 0.71 -7.81
N LEU A 110 -7.44 1.84 -7.15
CA LEU A 110 -8.04 1.89 -5.82
C LEU A 110 -9.55 1.64 -5.85
N ARG A 111 -10.25 2.13 -6.88
CA ARG A 111 -11.72 2.00 -7.00
C ARG A 111 -12.24 0.56 -6.89
N PRO A 112 -11.66 -0.45 -7.57
CA PRO A 112 -12.13 -1.84 -7.45
C PRO A 112 -12.05 -2.39 -6.02
N LEU A 113 -11.10 -1.92 -5.21
CA LEU A 113 -10.89 -2.38 -3.84
C LEU A 113 -12.07 -1.99 -2.90
N LEU A 114 -12.86 -0.97 -3.25
CA LEU A 114 -14.09 -0.61 -2.53
C LEU A 114 -15.20 -1.67 -2.63
N LYS A 115 -15.06 -2.68 -3.48
CA LYS A 115 -16.03 -3.79 -3.61
C LYS A 115 -15.42 -5.15 -3.22
N GLU A 116 -14.19 -5.16 -2.72
CA GLU A 116 -13.58 -6.39 -2.21
C GLU A 116 -14.18 -6.86 -0.88
N GLU A 117 -14.02 -8.15 -0.61
CA GLU A 117 -14.41 -8.76 0.66
C GLU A 117 -13.53 -8.23 1.80
N GLY A 118 -14.13 -8.07 2.98
CA GLY A 118 -13.46 -7.55 4.17
C GLY A 118 -13.51 -6.02 4.26
N SER A 119 -14.03 -5.51 5.38
CA SER A 119 -14.15 -4.07 5.58
C SER A 119 -12.81 -3.36 5.69
N GLN A 120 -11.75 -4.05 6.14
CA GLN A 120 -10.41 -3.47 6.20
C GLN A 120 -9.89 -3.05 4.83
N MET A 121 -10.05 -3.87 3.79
CA MET A 121 -9.66 -3.52 2.42
C MET A 121 -10.43 -2.30 1.93
N ARG A 122 -11.76 -2.30 2.12
CA ARG A 122 -12.61 -1.19 1.69
C ARG A 122 -12.30 0.10 2.44
N LEU A 123 -11.99 0.02 3.74
CA LEU A 123 -11.60 1.16 4.57
C LEU A 123 -10.29 1.78 4.07
N VAL A 124 -9.27 0.96 3.83
CA VAL A 124 -7.97 1.43 3.32
C VAL A 124 -8.14 2.04 1.93
N ALA A 125 -8.93 1.42 1.06
CA ALA A 125 -9.23 1.94 -0.28
C ALA A 125 -9.97 3.29 -0.23
N ALA A 126 -11.00 3.42 0.61
CA ALA A 126 -11.73 4.66 0.82
C ALA A 126 -10.80 5.77 1.32
N THR A 127 -9.95 5.47 2.31
CA THR A 127 -9.01 6.46 2.85
C THR A 127 -7.92 6.85 1.85
N ALA A 128 -7.48 5.91 1.00
CA ALA A 128 -6.54 6.21 -0.09
C ALA A 128 -7.17 7.13 -1.14
N LEU A 129 -8.44 6.91 -1.48
CA LEU A 129 -9.19 7.76 -2.41
C LEU A 129 -9.44 9.16 -1.82
N GLU A 130 -9.77 9.24 -0.53
CA GLU A 130 -9.86 10.51 0.19
C GLU A 130 -8.54 11.30 0.09
N ALA A 131 -7.40 10.65 0.36
CA ALA A 131 -6.08 11.27 0.29
C ALA A 131 -5.71 11.76 -1.13
N VAL A 132 -6.22 11.12 -2.18
CA VAL A 132 -6.06 11.59 -3.57
C VAL A 132 -6.74 12.94 -3.81
N GLY A 133 -7.79 13.26 -3.05
CA GLY A 133 -8.53 14.50 -3.14
C GLY A 133 -10.02 14.22 -3.31
N PRO A 134 -10.86 14.56 -2.30
CA PRO A 134 -12.30 14.21 -2.29
C PRO A 134 -13.05 14.65 -3.54
N LEU A 135 -12.70 15.80 -4.11
CA LEU A 135 -13.32 16.32 -5.33
C LEU A 135 -13.13 15.41 -6.56
N PHE A 136 -12.01 14.69 -6.65
CA PHE A 136 -11.74 13.78 -7.76
C PHE A 136 -12.51 12.45 -7.63
N VAL A 137 -12.90 12.09 -6.41
CA VAL A 137 -13.41 10.75 -6.10
C VAL A 137 -14.85 10.77 -5.57
N ARG A 138 -15.51 11.93 -5.49
CA ARG A 138 -16.86 12.07 -4.93
C ARG A 138 -17.87 11.11 -5.54
N SER A 139 -17.93 10.98 -6.86
CA SER A 139 -18.87 10.06 -7.51
C SER A 139 -18.57 8.61 -7.17
N ILE A 140 -17.28 8.25 -7.10
CA ILE A 140 -16.84 6.91 -6.72
C ILE A 140 -17.24 6.60 -5.28
N ALA A 141 -17.09 7.56 -4.37
CA ALA A 141 -17.47 7.40 -2.98
C ALA A 141 -19.00 7.30 -2.81
N SER A 142 -19.77 8.11 -3.56
CA SER A 142 -21.23 8.02 -3.60
C SER A 142 -21.70 6.62 -4.04
N ASP A 143 -21.17 6.10 -5.15
CA ASP A 143 -21.51 4.78 -5.69
C ASP A 143 -21.13 3.64 -4.70
N ALA A 144 -20.06 3.82 -3.93
CA ALA A 144 -19.64 2.85 -2.93
C ALA A 144 -20.54 2.87 -1.69
N LEU A 145 -21.02 4.05 -1.28
CA LEU A 145 -21.83 4.26 -0.08
C LEU A 145 -23.23 3.63 -0.18
N GLU A 146 -23.75 3.42 -1.39
CA GLU A 146 -25.08 2.81 -1.64
C GLU A 146 -25.19 1.40 -1.05
N ASP A 147 -24.11 0.60 -1.13
CA ASP A 147 -24.09 -0.81 -0.71
C ASP A 147 -23.19 -1.06 0.51
N GLU A 148 -22.59 -0.02 1.10
CA GLU A 148 -21.67 -0.19 2.23
C GLU A 148 -22.42 -0.34 3.56
N HIS A 149 -22.02 -1.31 4.38
CA HIS A 149 -22.66 -1.62 5.66
C HIS A 149 -21.71 -1.46 6.85
N ASP A 150 -20.39 -1.46 6.63
CA ASP A 150 -19.40 -1.24 7.67
C ASP A 150 -19.37 0.22 8.10
N ALA A 151 -19.60 0.49 9.39
CA ALA A 151 -19.73 1.84 9.91
C ALA A 151 -18.49 2.70 9.65
N MET A 152 -17.28 2.14 9.75
CA MET A 152 -16.05 2.91 9.55
C MET A 152 -15.85 3.25 8.08
N VAL A 153 -16.16 2.31 7.17
CA VAL A 153 -16.06 2.58 5.73
C VAL A 153 -17.09 3.63 5.30
N ARG A 154 -18.32 3.54 5.82
CA ARG A 154 -19.37 4.54 5.55
C ARG A 154 -18.99 5.93 6.01
N ASP A 155 -18.30 6.06 7.15
CA ASP A 155 -17.85 7.33 7.71
C ASP A 155 -16.93 8.05 6.71
N VAL A 156 -15.84 7.40 6.32
CA VAL A 156 -14.87 7.93 5.34
C VAL A 156 -15.53 8.25 4.00
N LEU A 157 -16.37 7.34 3.47
CA LEU A 157 -17.07 7.59 2.21
C LEU A 157 -18.04 8.79 2.32
N SER A 158 -18.68 8.97 3.47
CA SER A 158 -19.57 10.11 3.72
C SER A 158 -18.79 11.41 3.79
N ASP A 159 -17.63 11.41 4.43
CA ASP A 159 -16.75 12.60 4.49
C ASP A 159 -16.36 13.04 3.08
N ILE A 160 -15.90 12.11 2.24
CA ILE A 160 -15.61 12.38 0.82
C ILE A 160 -16.83 12.97 0.08
N VAL A 161 -18.03 12.43 0.33
CA VAL A 161 -19.27 12.85 -0.34
C VAL A 161 -19.75 14.23 0.12
N HIS A 162 -19.46 14.65 1.35
CA HIS A 162 -19.94 15.90 1.92
C HIS A 162 -18.85 16.97 2.08
N GLU A 163 -17.60 16.67 1.74
CA GLU A 163 -16.52 17.67 1.75
C GLU A 163 -16.86 18.81 0.79
N ASP A 164 -17.01 20.03 1.29
CA ASP A 164 -17.26 21.20 0.45
C ASP A 164 -15.96 21.67 -0.21
N ALA A 165 -16.04 22.12 -1.47
CA ALA A 165 -14.94 22.84 -2.11
C ALA A 165 -14.82 24.23 -1.46
N GLY A 166 -14.08 24.30 -0.35
CA GLY A 166 -13.75 25.56 0.34
C GLY A 166 -12.96 26.53 -0.52
#